data_AF-A0AAD7F506-F1
#
_entry.id   AF-A0AAD7F506-F1
#
_cell.length_a   1.000
_cell.length_b   1.000
_cell.length_c   1.000
_cell.angle_alpha   90.00
_cell.angle_beta   90.00
_cell.angle_gamma   90.00
#
_symmetry.space_group_name_H-M   'P 1'
#
loop_
_entity.id
_entity.type
_entity.pdbx_description
1 polymer ?
#
loop_
_entity_poly.entity_id
_entity_poly.type
_entity_poly.pdbx_seq_one_letter_code
_entity_poly.pdbx_strand_id
1 'polypeptide(L)'
;MLFTEAYPLMASRAGFGRPRMIEAAEARATAIHILKRLLTDPSFGAILAPIPIDRMNILRGNFKCCAVNCVLAFFGFADLTPDKVKTRVEELLKDHRYIFPTTAGRLHLEQPFRHGSIRFVIKEEVFSNTSFVTQNIDRFPVRLPEKPTERELPDPMVALGATAVYASLVEYRMTGRRQNIPFTEDAYEDIYRNHIATLEQTRKNARKPHAPHSA
;
A
#
# COMPACT_ATOMS: atom_id res chain seq x y z
N MET A 1 6.77 -2.07 9.02
CA MET A 1 6.79 -1.87 7.55
C MET A 1 5.35 -1.82 7.06
N LEU A 2 4.68 -2.93 6.74
CA LEU A 2 3.30 -2.90 6.21
C LEU A 2 2.26 -2.17 7.08
N PHE A 3 2.44 -2.14 8.41
CA PHE A 3 1.56 -1.45 9.35
C PHE A 3 1.93 0.00 9.65
N THR A 4 3.15 0.42 9.30
CA THR A 4 3.77 1.66 9.81
C THR A 4 4.25 2.58 8.70
N GLU A 5 4.99 2.03 7.73
CA GLU A 5 5.55 2.75 6.60
C GLU A 5 6.03 1.74 5.55
N ALA A 6 5.52 1.86 4.32
CA ALA A 6 5.89 1.05 3.17
C ALA A 6 6.90 1.75 2.24
N TYR A 7 7.11 3.06 2.40
CA TYR A 7 8.14 3.87 1.71
C TYR A 7 8.86 4.74 2.73
N PRO A 8 9.88 4.23 3.45
CA PRO A 8 10.61 5.04 4.42
C PRO A 8 11.56 6.01 3.71
N LEU A 9 11.63 7.27 4.17
CA LEU A 9 12.70 8.17 3.76
C LEU A 9 14.05 7.59 4.22
N MET A 10 14.84 7.09 3.27
CA MET A 10 16.11 6.42 3.57
C MET A 10 17.30 7.35 3.31
N ALA A 11 17.92 7.89 4.36
CA ALA A 11 19.23 8.54 4.20
C ALA A 11 20.32 7.52 3.83
N SER A 12 20.21 6.27 4.30
CA SER A 12 21.01 5.13 3.85
C SER A 12 20.34 3.80 4.23
N ARG A 13 20.71 2.71 3.54
CA ARG A 13 20.26 1.35 3.86
C ARG A 13 20.61 0.96 5.31
N ALA A 14 21.85 1.22 5.73
CA ALA A 14 22.30 0.94 7.09
C ALA A 14 21.55 1.75 8.15
N GLY A 15 21.26 3.03 7.85
CA GLY A 15 20.57 3.96 8.76
C GLY A 15 19.11 3.59 9.05
N PHE A 16 18.46 2.82 8.17
CA PHE A 16 17.11 2.30 8.42
C PHE A 16 17.10 0.85 8.89
N GLY A 17 17.88 -0.02 8.22
CA GLY A 17 17.81 -1.45 8.42
C GLY A 17 18.24 -1.89 9.82
N ARG A 18 19.36 -1.35 10.32
CA ARG A 18 19.89 -1.74 11.64
C ARG A 18 18.95 -1.34 12.79
N PRO A 19 18.40 -0.11 12.87
CA PRO A 19 17.41 0.23 13.90
C PRO A 19 16.18 -0.69 13.89
N ARG A 20 15.67 -1.07 12.71
CA ARG A 20 14.52 -1.99 12.61
C ARG A 20 14.84 -3.40 13.08
N MET A 21 16.07 -3.86 12.85
CA MET A 21 16.52 -5.15 13.38
C MET A 21 16.67 -5.12 14.90
N ILE A 22 17.14 -4.00 15.46
CA ILE A 22 17.23 -3.81 16.92
C ILE A 22 15.82 -3.83 17.54
N GLU A 23 14.90 -3.02 17.03
CA GLU A 23 13.49 -2.97 17.47
C GLU A 23 12.85 -4.37 17.45
N ALA A 24 13.07 -5.13 16.38
CA ALA A 24 12.55 -6.48 16.24
C ALA A 24 13.21 -7.50 17.19
N ALA A 25 14.47 -7.31 17.55
CA ALA A 25 15.19 -8.17 18.48
C ALA A 25 14.82 -7.86 19.94
N GLU A 26 14.63 -6.59 20.29
CA GLU A 26 14.15 -6.15 21.61
C GLU A 26 12.75 -6.71 21.92
N ALA A 27 11.89 -6.79 20.92
CA ALA A 27 10.55 -7.37 21.06
C ALA A 27 10.55 -8.91 21.25
N ARG A 28 11.71 -9.58 21.24
CA ARG A 28 11.81 -11.04 21.31
C ARG A 28 12.84 -11.46 22.35
N ALA A 29 12.36 -12.00 23.48
CA ALA A 29 13.22 -12.48 24.57
C ALA A 29 14.29 -13.49 24.12
N THR A 30 13.98 -14.32 23.11
CA THR A 30 14.91 -15.32 22.56
C THR A 30 16.02 -14.73 21.67
N ALA A 31 15.93 -13.45 21.28
CA ALA A 31 16.88 -12.82 20.37
C ALA A 31 18.03 -12.08 21.09
N ILE A 32 18.23 -12.31 22.40
CA ILE A 32 19.19 -11.55 23.22
C ILE A 32 20.63 -11.54 22.66
N HIS A 33 21.10 -12.66 22.10
CA HIS A 33 22.44 -12.74 21.50
C HIS A 33 22.52 -11.95 20.18
N ILE A 34 21.45 -11.96 19.39
CA ILE A 34 21.35 -11.18 18.15
C ILE A 34 21.34 -9.68 18.50
N LEU A 35 20.53 -9.29 19.49
CA LEU A 35 20.46 -7.91 19.98
C LEU A 35 21.84 -7.42 20.44
N LYS A 36 22.53 -8.22 21.28
CA LYS A 36 23.89 -7.90 21.74
C LYS A 36 24.82 -7.62 20.57
N ARG A 37 24.86 -8.50 19.56
CA ARG A 37 25.71 -8.30 18.37
C ARG A 37 25.29 -7.11 17.53
N LEU A 38 23.99 -6.87 17.33
CA LEU A 38 23.50 -5.69 16.61
C LEU A 38 23.94 -4.38 17.26
N LEU A 39 24.08 -4.35 18.59
CA LEU A 39 24.53 -3.19 19.35
C LEU A 39 26.05 -3.05 19.37
N THR A 40 26.80 -4.15 19.56
CA THR A 40 28.25 -4.10 19.82
C THR A 40 29.15 -4.40 18.61
N ASP A 41 28.63 -5.01 17.55
CA ASP A 41 29.39 -5.42 16.36
C ASP A 41 28.88 -4.65 15.12
N PRO A 42 29.53 -3.53 14.74
CA PRO A 42 29.10 -2.72 13.59
C PRO A 42 29.10 -3.50 12.28
N SER A 43 30.02 -4.45 12.10
CA SER A 43 30.12 -5.25 10.87
C SER A 43 28.91 -6.19 10.73
N PHE A 44 28.51 -6.82 11.83
CA PHE A 44 27.31 -7.66 11.87
C PHE A 44 26.05 -6.85 11.56
N GLY A 45 25.92 -5.66 12.17
CA GLY A 45 24.82 -4.75 11.87
C GLY A 45 24.78 -4.32 10.40
N ALA A 46 25.93 -4.01 9.81
CA ALA A 46 26.03 -3.60 8.41
C ALA A 46 25.64 -4.72 7.43
N ILE A 47 26.05 -5.97 7.70
CA ILE A 47 25.70 -7.14 6.87
C ILE A 47 24.20 -7.42 6.89
N LEU A 48 23.54 -7.26 8.04
CA LEU A 48 22.12 -7.58 8.19
C LEU A 48 21.18 -6.42 7.84
N ALA A 49 21.66 -5.18 7.83
CA ALA A 49 20.84 -4.01 7.54
C ALA A 49 20.08 -4.05 6.19
N PRO A 50 20.57 -4.66 5.11
CA PRO A 50 19.80 -4.80 3.88
C PRO A 50 18.53 -5.67 4.04
N ILE A 51 18.52 -6.64 4.95
CA ILE A 51 17.46 -7.66 5.03
C ILE A 51 16.05 -7.06 5.18
N PRO A 52 15.77 -6.12 6.12
CA PRO A 52 14.46 -5.48 6.20
C PRO A 52 14.05 -4.75 4.92
N ILE A 53 15.01 -4.16 4.21
CA ILE A 53 14.79 -3.40 2.98
C ILE A 53 14.43 -4.34 1.85
N ASP A 54 15.21 -5.42 1.68
CA ASP A 54 14.93 -6.44 0.68
C ASP A 54 13.56 -7.09 0.91
N ARG A 55 13.21 -7.35 2.19
CA ARG A 55 11.87 -7.81 2.56
C ARG A 55 10.77 -6.81 2.20
N MET A 56 11.02 -5.50 2.34
CA MET A 56 10.09 -4.46 1.93
C MET A 56 9.92 -4.42 0.41
N ASN A 57 11.01 -4.57 -0.35
CA ASN A 57 10.98 -4.63 -1.81
C ASN A 57 10.21 -5.85 -2.31
N ILE A 58 10.41 -7.02 -1.68
CA ILE A 58 9.62 -8.22 -1.97
C ILE A 58 8.13 -7.95 -1.72
N LEU A 59 7.80 -7.36 -0.57
CA LEU A 59 6.41 -7.03 -0.22
C LEU A 59 5.76 -6.09 -1.25
N ARG A 60 6.46 -5.01 -1.63
CA ARG A 60 6.01 -4.09 -2.70
C ARG A 60 5.80 -4.85 -4.02
N GLY A 61 6.75 -5.71 -4.37
CA GLY A 61 6.70 -6.56 -5.55
C GLY A 61 5.47 -7.48 -5.59
N ASN A 62 5.14 -8.13 -4.47
CA ASN A 62 3.98 -9.01 -4.40
C ASN A 62 2.66 -8.26 -4.61
N PHE A 63 2.47 -7.12 -3.92
CA PHE A 63 1.33 -6.22 -4.14
C PHE A 63 1.18 -5.82 -5.61
N LYS A 64 2.31 -5.47 -6.25
CA LYS A 64 2.37 -5.14 -7.67
C LYS A 64 1.99 -6.33 -8.56
N CYS A 65 2.49 -7.52 -8.29
CA CYS A 65 2.11 -8.75 -9.01
C CYS A 65 0.60 -9.02 -8.93
N CYS A 66 0.00 -8.92 -7.73
CA CYS A 66 -1.45 -9.05 -7.56
C CYS A 66 -2.21 -7.97 -8.35
N ALA A 67 -1.75 -6.72 -8.31
CA ALA A 67 -2.38 -5.62 -9.03
C ALA A 67 -2.38 -5.85 -10.55
N VAL A 68 -1.24 -6.27 -11.12
CA VAL A 68 -1.12 -6.60 -12.56
C VAL A 68 -2.19 -7.61 -12.98
N ASN A 69 -2.45 -8.62 -12.15
CA ASN A 69 -3.39 -9.68 -12.47
C ASN A 69 -4.86 -9.24 -12.44
N CYS A 70 -5.18 -8.14 -11.74
CA CYS A 70 -6.57 -7.73 -11.57
C CYS A 70 -6.97 -6.47 -12.38
N VAL A 71 -6.02 -5.61 -12.76
CA VAL A 71 -6.36 -4.32 -13.43
C VAL A 71 -7.10 -4.51 -14.75
N LEU A 72 -6.77 -5.53 -15.55
CA LEU A 72 -7.47 -5.82 -16.80
C LEU A 72 -8.97 -6.05 -16.58
N ALA A 73 -9.32 -6.86 -15.59
CA ALA A 73 -10.69 -7.22 -15.27
C ALA A 73 -11.45 -6.05 -14.61
N PHE A 74 -10.87 -5.43 -13.58
CA PHE A 74 -11.55 -4.38 -12.83
C PHE A 74 -11.77 -3.09 -13.62
N PHE A 75 -10.92 -2.80 -14.60
CA PHE A 75 -11.04 -1.60 -15.44
C PHE A 75 -11.57 -1.87 -16.85
N GLY A 76 -11.94 -3.13 -17.15
CA GLY A 76 -12.63 -3.51 -18.39
C GLY A 76 -11.78 -3.36 -19.64
N PHE A 77 -10.50 -3.74 -19.58
CA PHE A 77 -9.57 -3.58 -20.70
C PHE A 77 -9.66 -4.72 -21.74
N ALA A 78 -10.25 -5.86 -21.38
CA ALA A 78 -10.22 -7.08 -22.21
C ALA A 78 -10.79 -6.89 -23.63
N ASP A 79 -11.89 -6.13 -23.75
CA ASP A 79 -12.61 -5.94 -25.02
C ASP A 79 -12.26 -4.60 -25.70
N LEU A 80 -11.25 -3.89 -25.21
CA LEU A 80 -10.85 -2.58 -25.72
C LEU A 80 -9.68 -2.70 -26.70
N THR A 81 -9.72 -1.86 -27.75
CA THR A 81 -8.54 -1.65 -28.60
C THR A 81 -7.43 -0.97 -27.78
N PRO A 82 -6.15 -1.13 -28.15
CA PRO A 82 -5.06 -0.48 -27.44
C PRO A 82 -5.25 1.03 -27.26
N ASP A 83 -5.71 1.75 -28.29
CA ASP A 83 -5.98 3.19 -28.18
C ASP A 83 -7.05 3.52 -27.14
N LYS A 84 -8.13 2.73 -27.07
CA LYS A 84 -9.17 2.90 -26.04
C LYS A 84 -8.63 2.58 -24.64
N VAL A 85 -7.74 1.59 -24.51
CA VAL A 85 -7.06 1.31 -23.24
C VAL A 85 -6.21 2.49 -22.81
N LYS A 86 -5.45 3.12 -23.71
CA LYS A 86 -4.64 4.31 -23.40
C LYS A 86 -5.50 5.44 -22.86
N THR A 87 -6.55 5.82 -23.59
CA THR A 87 -7.48 6.88 -23.17
C THR A 87 -8.07 6.56 -21.80
N ARG A 88 -8.50 5.31 -21.61
CA ARG A 88 -9.10 4.88 -20.34
C ARG A 88 -8.10 4.95 -19.18
N VAL A 89 -6.86 4.52 -19.40
CA VAL A 89 -5.79 4.59 -18.40
C VAL A 89 -5.48 6.04 -18.04
N GLU A 90 -5.38 6.93 -19.02
CA GLU A 90 -5.15 8.36 -18.77
C GLU A 90 -6.29 8.98 -17.95
N GLU A 91 -7.54 8.65 -18.25
CA GLU A 91 -8.70 9.07 -17.45
C GLU A 91 -8.66 8.56 -16.01
N LEU A 92 -8.23 7.32 -15.81
CA LEU A 92 -8.15 6.68 -14.50
C LEU A 92 -7.00 7.24 -13.64
N LEU A 93 -5.86 7.54 -14.27
CA LEU A 93 -4.69 8.11 -13.61
C LEU A 93 -4.87 9.59 -13.30
N LYS A 94 -5.61 10.32 -14.15
CA LYS A 94 -5.97 11.72 -13.91
C LYS A 94 -6.71 11.84 -12.58
N ASP A 95 -6.24 12.74 -11.72
CA ASP A 95 -6.80 13.02 -10.40
C ASP A 95 -7.00 11.75 -9.53
N HIS A 96 -6.21 10.71 -9.78
CA HIS A 96 -6.27 9.41 -9.11
C HIS A 96 -7.67 8.75 -9.14
N ARG A 97 -8.47 8.95 -10.19
CA ARG A 97 -9.85 8.44 -10.30
C ARG A 97 -9.97 6.93 -10.09
N TYR A 98 -8.92 6.18 -10.38
CA TYR A 98 -8.85 4.73 -10.20
C TYR A 98 -9.07 4.24 -8.75
N ILE A 99 -8.93 5.10 -7.72
CA ILE A 99 -9.15 4.71 -6.32
C ILE A 99 -10.63 4.67 -5.92
N PHE A 100 -11.50 5.30 -6.71
CA PHE A 100 -12.93 5.44 -6.39
C PHE A 100 -13.75 4.33 -7.07
N PRO A 101 -14.74 3.75 -6.40
CA PRO A 101 -15.61 2.77 -7.01
C PRO A 101 -16.45 3.43 -8.12
N THR A 102 -16.70 2.67 -9.18
CA THR A 102 -17.57 3.06 -10.28
C THR A 102 -18.78 2.13 -10.32
N THR A 103 -20.00 2.68 -10.35
CA THR A 103 -21.23 1.90 -10.51
C THR A 103 -22.05 2.51 -11.63
N ALA A 104 -22.44 1.70 -12.62
CA ALA A 104 -23.18 2.16 -13.80
C ALA A 104 -22.56 3.40 -14.48
N GLY A 105 -21.22 3.46 -14.55
CA GLY A 105 -20.47 4.58 -15.14
C GLY A 105 -20.32 5.81 -14.24
N ARG A 106 -21.00 5.86 -13.09
CA ARG A 106 -20.86 6.95 -12.11
C ARG A 106 -19.72 6.66 -11.14
N LEU A 107 -18.83 7.64 -10.98
CA LEU A 107 -17.75 7.62 -10.00
C LEU A 107 -18.25 8.13 -8.65
N HIS A 108 -17.96 7.38 -7.58
CA HIS A 108 -18.37 7.72 -6.21
C HIS A 108 -17.22 8.40 -5.46
N LEU A 109 -17.10 9.72 -5.64
CA LEU A 109 -16.01 10.55 -5.09
C LEU A 109 -16.01 10.62 -3.56
N GLU A 110 -17.14 10.32 -2.92
CA GLU A 110 -17.28 10.25 -1.47
C GLU A 110 -16.69 8.96 -0.87
N GLN A 111 -16.23 8.03 -1.71
CA GLN A 111 -15.73 6.72 -1.31
C GLN A 111 -14.32 6.42 -1.84
N PRO A 112 -13.31 7.26 -1.53
CA PRO A 112 -11.93 7.00 -1.94
C PRO A 112 -11.43 5.67 -1.38
N PHE A 113 -10.54 5.02 -2.14
CA PHE A 113 -9.92 3.72 -1.83
C PHE A 113 -10.88 2.52 -1.73
N ARG A 114 -12.16 2.69 -2.07
CA ARG A 114 -13.15 1.60 -2.07
C ARG A 114 -13.28 0.88 -3.41
N HIS A 115 -12.47 1.23 -4.41
CA HIS A 115 -12.46 0.52 -5.68
C HIS A 115 -12.11 -0.97 -5.50
N GLY A 116 -12.76 -1.83 -6.30
CA GLY A 116 -12.65 -3.29 -6.17
C GLY A 116 -11.23 -3.82 -6.35
N SER A 117 -10.41 -3.20 -7.21
CA SER A 117 -9.02 -3.59 -7.43
C SER A 117 -8.16 -3.45 -6.18
N ILE A 118 -8.30 -2.36 -5.42
CA ILE A 118 -7.53 -2.13 -4.19
C ILE A 118 -7.93 -3.16 -3.13
N ARG A 119 -9.24 -3.40 -2.99
CA ARG A 119 -9.77 -4.44 -2.08
C ARG A 119 -9.23 -5.83 -2.45
N PHE A 120 -9.19 -6.14 -3.74
CA PHE A 120 -8.67 -7.41 -4.24
C PHE A 120 -7.18 -7.57 -3.90
N VAL A 121 -6.35 -6.59 -4.26
CA VAL A 121 -4.90 -6.64 -3.98
C VAL A 121 -4.60 -6.84 -2.50
N ILE A 122 -5.25 -6.07 -1.63
CA ILE A 122 -5.05 -6.20 -0.18
C ILE A 122 -5.53 -7.56 0.32
N LYS A 123 -6.68 -8.03 -0.16
CA LYS A 123 -7.22 -9.34 0.23
C LYS A 123 -6.25 -10.46 -0.15
N GLU A 124 -5.77 -10.49 -1.38
CA GLU A 124 -4.89 -11.55 -1.86
C GLU A 124 -3.51 -11.52 -1.18
N GLU A 125 -2.96 -10.34 -0.89
CA GLU A 125 -1.63 -10.26 -0.27
C GLU A 125 -1.63 -10.40 1.24
N VAL A 126 -2.68 -9.90 1.92
CA VAL A 126 -2.70 -9.81 3.39
C VAL A 126 -3.59 -10.87 4.02
N PHE A 127 -4.70 -11.20 3.37
CA PHE A 127 -5.76 -12.05 3.93
C PHE A 127 -5.83 -13.45 3.32
N SER A 128 -5.02 -13.76 2.30
CA SER A 128 -4.90 -15.12 1.77
C SER A 128 -4.28 -16.10 2.79
N ASN A 129 -3.41 -15.60 3.66
CA ASN A 129 -2.84 -16.35 4.77
C ASN A 129 -3.46 -15.91 6.10
N THR A 130 -4.37 -16.72 6.63
CA THR A 130 -5.04 -16.50 7.92
C THR A 130 -4.06 -16.38 9.10
N SER A 131 -2.86 -16.97 9.01
CA SER A 131 -1.84 -16.88 10.05
C SER A 131 -1.29 -15.45 10.18
N PHE A 132 -1.18 -14.69 9.08
CA PHE A 132 -0.64 -13.34 9.12
C PHE A 132 -1.55 -12.40 9.92
N VAL A 133 -2.84 -12.42 9.63
CA VAL A 133 -3.84 -11.55 10.26
C VAL A 133 -3.98 -11.90 11.74
N THR A 134 -4.10 -13.19 12.07
CA THR A 134 -4.25 -13.64 13.46
C THR A 134 -3.04 -13.30 14.33
N GLN A 135 -1.82 -13.42 13.79
CA GLN A 135 -0.58 -13.09 14.51
C GLN A 135 -0.33 -11.58 14.66
N ASN A 136 -1.04 -10.74 13.92
CA ASN A 136 -0.83 -9.28 13.92
C ASN A 136 -2.12 -8.51 14.19
N ILE A 137 -3.16 -9.15 14.74
CA ILE A 137 -4.50 -8.57 14.89
C ILE A 137 -4.48 -7.30 15.74
N ASP A 138 -3.61 -7.26 16.74
CA ASP A 138 -3.35 -6.14 17.63
C ASP A 138 -2.87 -4.89 16.89
N ARG A 139 -2.19 -5.07 15.75
CA ARG A 139 -1.63 -3.99 14.92
C ARG A 139 -2.64 -3.35 13.97
N PHE A 140 -3.83 -3.94 13.81
CA PHE A 140 -4.91 -3.31 13.06
C PHE A 140 -5.64 -2.32 13.98
N PRO A 141 -5.71 -1.02 13.63
CA PRO A 141 -6.26 -0.01 14.52
C PRO A 141 -7.76 -0.20 14.77
N VAL A 142 -8.18 -0.02 16.02
CA VAL A 142 -9.58 0.20 16.38
C VAL A 142 -9.84 1.69 16.28
N ARG A 143 -10.74 2.10 15.37
CA ARG A 143 -11.05 3.52 15.15
C ARG A 143 -12.48 3.90 15.50
N LEU A 144 -13.35 2.92 15.70
CA LEU A 144 -14.70 3.09 16.20
C LEU A 144 -14.75 2.53 17.62
N PRO A 145 -14.69 3.38 18.67
CA PRO A 145 -14.74 2.92 20.07
C PRO A 145 -16.02 2.14 20.38
N GLU A 146 -17.13 2.52 19.74
CA GLU A 146 -18.45 1.87 19.78
C GLU A 146 -18.42 0.43 19.24
N LYS A 147 -17.42 0.10 18.41
CA LYS A 147 -17.29 -1.18 17.72
C LYS A 147 -15.85 -1.70 17.79
N PRO A 148 -15.38 -2.08 18.99
CA PRO A 148 -13.98 -2.44 19.20
C PRO A 148 -13.53 -3.70 18.45
N THR A 149 -14.49 -4.52 18.00
CA THR A 149 -14.24 -5.71 17.16
C THR A 149 -14.07 -5.36 15.68
N GLU A 150 -14.52 -4.19 15.23
CA GLU A 150 -14.34 -3.71 13.86
C GLU A 150 -12.99 -2.99 13.74
N ARG A 151 -11.93 -3.78 13.54
CA ARG A 151 -10.58 -3.25 13.27
C ARG A 151 -10.48 -2.79 11.82
N GLU A 152 -9.85 -1.64 11.62
CA GLU A 152 -9.64 -1.05 10.29
C GLU A 152 -8.30 -1.48 9.68
N LEU A 153 -8.21 -1.36 8.35
CA LEU A 153 -6.94 -1.49 7.66
C LEU A 153 -6.00 -0.32 8.00
N PRO A 154 -4.71 -0.58 8.31
CA PRO A 154 -3.69 0.46 8.39
C PRO A 154 -3.55 1.22 7.07
N ASP A 155 -3.37 2.53 7.16
CA ASP A 155 -3.26 3.39 5.98
C ASP A 155 -2.08 3.02 5.07
N PRO A 156 -0.89 2.64 5.60
CA PRO A 156 0.20 2.16 4.75
C PRO A 156 -0.18 0.95 3.88
N MET A 157 -1.05 0.06 4.37
CA MET A 157 -1.56 -1.06 3.56
C MET A 157 -2.44 -0.58 2.41
N VAL A 158 -3.36 0.33 2.72
CA VAL A 158 -4.30 0.88 1.73
C VAL A 158 -3.58 1.69 0.68
N ALA A 159 -2.66 2.56 1.10
CA ALA A 159 -1.81 3.36 0.22
C ALA A 159 -0.93 2.46 -0.66
N LEU A 160 -0.28 1.43 -0.11
CA LEU A 160 0.52 0.50 -0.89
C LEU A 160 -0.32 -0.25 -1.94
N GLY A 161 -1.51 -0.71 -1.57
CA GLY A 161 -2.46 -1.33 -2.51
C GLY A 161 -2.85 -0.39 -3.64
N ALA A 162 -3.16 0.88 -3.34
CA ALA A 162 -3.45 1.89 -4.34
C ALA A 162 -2.24 2.17 -5.26
N THR A 163 -1.05 2.36 -4.68
CA THR A 163 0.19 2.59 -5.44
C THR A 163 0.52 1.42 -6.38
N ALA A 164 0.30 0.18 -5.94
CA ALA A 164 0.48 -1.00 -6.78
C ALA A 164 -0.50 -1.00 -7.97
N VAL A 165 -1.76 -0.62 -7.75
CA VAL A 165 -2.76 -0.45 -8.82
C VAL A 165 -2.36 0.67 -9.78
N TYR A 166 -1.92 1.83 -9.28
CA TYR A 166 -1.41 2.93 -10.09
C TYR A 166 -0.26 2.46 -10.99
N ALA A 167 0.74 1.80 -10.40
CA ALA A 167 1.88 1.28 -11.13
C ALA A 167 1.45 0.27 -12.21
N SER A 168 0.42 -0.53 -11.96
CA SER A 168 -0.13 -1.48 -12.95
C SER A 168 -0.90 -0.82 -14.07
N LEU A 169 -1.55 0.32 -13.82
CA LEU A 169 -2.17 1.13 -14.86
C LEU A 169 -1.11 1.82 -15.74
N VAL A 170 -0.04 2.34 -15.15
CA VAL A 170 1.07 3.00 -15.87
C VAL A 170 1.69 2.10 -16.95
N GLU A 171 1.74 0.77 -16.72
CA GLU A 171 2.22 -0.21 -17.70
C GLU A 171 1.47 -0.18 -19.04
N TYR A 172 0.22 0.28 -19.06
CA TYR A 172 -0.60 0.36 -20.26
C TYR A 172 -0.60 1.76 -20.90
N ARG A 173 -0.12 2.78 -20.19
CA ARG A 173 -0.30 4.20 -20.54
C ARG A 173 0.21 4.56 -21.93
N MET A 174 1.38 4.06 -22.33
CA MET A 174 2.03 4.50 -23.57
C MET A 174 1.54 3.77 -24.82
N THR A 175 1.19 2.48 -24.71
CA THR A 175 0.92 1.64 -25.88
C THR A 175 -0.47 1.01 -25.89
N GLY A 176 -1.21 1.11 -24.77
CA GLY A 176 -2.47 0.38 -24.58
C GLY A 176 -2.27 -1.12 -24.38
N ARG A 177 -1.02 -1.58 -24.43
CA ARG A 177 -0.59 -2.94 -24.12
C ARG A 177 0.31 -2.89 -22.90
N ARG A 178 0.28 -3.95 -22.11
CA ARG A 178 1.11 -4.05 -20.92
C ARG A 178 2.60 -3.98 -21.29
N GLN A 179 3.30 -3.01 -20.72
CA GLN A 179 4.75 -2.93 -20.71
C GLN A 179 5.24 -3.22 -19.30
N ASN A 180 6.18 -4.16 -19.13
CA ASN A 180 6.74 -4.43 -17.81
C ASN A 180 7.61 -3.25 -17.38
N ILE A 181 7.14 -2.43 -16.44
CA ILE A 181 7.86 -1.26 -15.94
C ILE A 181 8.34 -1.58 -14.51
N PRO A 182 9.63 -1.36 -14.19
CA PRO A 182 10.14 -1.59 -12.85
C PRO A 182 9.33 -0.84 -11.78
N PHE A 183 8.92 -1.56 -10.73
CA PHE A 183 8.24 -0.99 -9.57
C PHE A 183 9.28 -0.62 -8.51
N THR A 184 9.96 0.51 -8.72
CA THR A 184 11.04 1.00 -7.86
C THR A 184 10.53 1.97 -6.81
N GLU A 185 11.32 2.18 -5.76
CA GLU A 185 11.02 3.14 -4.71
C GLU A 185 10.93 4.57 -5.26
N ASP A 186 12.00 5.01 -5.92
CA ASP A 186 12.16 6.37 -6.45
C ASP A 186 11.05 6.79 -7.42
N ALA A 187 10.47 5.84 -8.17
CA ALA A 187 9.44 6.14 -9.15
C ALA A 187 8.02 6.26 -8.56
N TYR A 188 7.79 5.72 -7.36
CA TYR A 188 6.44 5.56 -6.80
C TYR A 188 6.28 6.06 -5.36
N GLU A 189 7.34 6.58 -4.72
CA GLU A 189 7.23 7.20 -3.40
C GLU A 189 6.20 8.34 -3.39
N ASP A 190 6.30 9.29 -4.31
CA ASP A 190 5.39 10.45 -4.37
C ASP A 190 3.92 10.03 -4.49
N ILE A 191 3.65 8.98 -5.29
CA ILE A 191 2.32 8.41 -5.46
C ILE A 191 1.81 7.84 -4.14
N TYR A 192 2.65 7.03 -3.47
CA TYR A 192 2.33 6.49 -2.16
C TYR A 192 2.08 7.58 -1.11
N ARG A 193 2.93 8.62 -1.06
CA ARG A 193 2.78 9.75 -0.14
C ARG A 193 1.48 10.51 -0.36
N ASN A 194 1.11 10.73 -1.62
CA ASN A 194 -0.16 11.35 -1.97
C ASN A 194 -1.35 10.51 -1.46
N HIS A 195 -1.28 9.18 -1.57
CA HIS A 195 -2.32 8.31 -1.02
C HIS A 195 -2.42 8.37 0.51
N ILE A 196 -1.30 8.42 1.23
CA ILE A 196 -1.29 8.63 2.67
C ILE A 196 -1.96 9.98 3.03
N ALA A 197 -1.54 11.07 2.39
CA ALA A 197 -2.11 12.40 2.61
C ALA A 197 -3.62 12.45 2.32
N THR A 198 -4.06 11.79 1.24
CA THR A 198 -5.48 11.68 0.89
C THR A 198 -6.26 10.91 1.97
N LEU A 199 -5.75 9.76 2.44
CA LEU A 199 -6.38 8.97 3.50
C LEU A 199 -6.52 9.76 4.81
N GLU A 200 -5.51 10.55 5.17
CA GLU A 200 -5.55 11.43 6.34
C GLU A 200 -6.61 12.52 6.18
N GLN A 201 -6.67 13.15 5.00
CA GLN A 201 -7.64 14.21 4.72
C GLN A 201 -9.07 13.68 4.72
N THR A 202 -9.33 12.53 4.10
CA THR A 202 -10.66 11.88 4.12
C THR A 202 -11.11 11.63 5.55
N ARG A 203 -10.21 11.20 6.44
CA ARG A 203 -10.53 10.97 7.85
C ARG A 203 -10.79 12.26 8.63
N LYS A 204 -10.01 13.31 8.39
CA LYS A 204 -10.27 14.65 8.97
C LYS A 204 -11.65 15.17 8.56
N ASN A 205 -12.04 14.94 7.31
CA ASN A 205 -13.35 15.36 6.78
C ASN A 205 -14.50 14.53 7.33
N ALA A 206 -14.33 13.20 7.47
CA ALA A 206 -15.35 12.32 8.05
C ALA A 206 -15.65 12.61 9.53
N ARG A 207 -14.69 13.18 10.26
CA ARG A 207 -14.83 13.57 11.68
C ARG A 207 -15.48 14.94 11.89
N LYS A 208 -15.57 15.78 10.85
CA LYS A 208 -16.35 17.02 10.92
C LYS A 208 -17.80 16.65 10.63
N PRO A 209 -18.76 16.85 11.57
CA PRO A 209 -20.16 16.69 11.24
C PRO A 209 -20.47 17.57 10.03
N HIS A 210 -21.15 17.02 9.02
CA HIS A 210 -21.83 17.85 8.05
C HIS A 210 -22.74 18.79 8.84
N ALA A 211 -22.45 20.08 8.82
CA ALA A 211 -23.42 21.06 9.29
C ALA A 211 -24.72 20.78 8.51
N PRO A 212 -25.87 20.64 9.19
CA PRO A 212 -27.12 20.42 8.49
C PRO A 212 -27.30 21.58 7.52
N HIS A 213 -27.51 21.26 6.24
CA HIS A 213 -27.96 22.25 5.28
C HIS A 213 -29.28 22.81 5.80
N SER A 214 -29.22 24.06 6.26
CA SER A 214 -30.41 24.85 6.57
C SER A 214 -31.28 24.90 5.31
N ALA A 215 -32.47 24.31 5.42
CA ALA A 215 -33.56 24.51 4.49
C ALA A 215 -34.19 25.90 4.69
#